data_AF-A0A1F4YFA0-F1
#
_entry.id   AF-A0A1F4YFA0-F1
#
_cell.length_a   1.000
_cell.length_b   1.000
_cell.length_c   1.000
_cell.angle_alpha   90.00
_cell.angle_beta   90.00
_cell.angle_gamma   90.00
#
_symmetry.space_group_name_H-M   'P 1'
#
loop_
_entity.id
_entity.type
_entity.pdbx_description
1 polymer ?
#
loop_
_entity_poly.entity_id
_entity_poly.type
_entity_poly.pdbx_seq_one_letter_code
_entity_poly.pdbx_strand_id
1 'polypeptide(L)'
;MGKPAWIQLRNFRNAKALFILPCNAAACTGNYFRAEVYSKRGWNTWREADANLGDLRIKGLVGFAAVDSSTLELDPADPLGAIVLETEMHRVKNPTGDDWGAPSWRWFRPTNAGNWVKLERMTDALARGVRRVADLGIRHVFALVNPRAYFLSFAAAVAETGLLDKWVLFRVPVHPRHLIPAVREVLPFIRSATLGTRFRGGIYPVPSPFPFLEQEEKNYRHILPERWRGYSEIPEFFEVRRKWKLLEIQS
;
A
#
# COMPACT_ATOMS: atom_id res chain seq x y z
N MET A 1 6.55 -32.63 -8.13
CA MET A 1 5.67 -31.86 -7.22
C MET A 1 5.58 -30.45 -7.77
N GLY A 2 4.37 -29.98 -8.11
CA GLY A 2 4.18 -28.62 -8.63
C GLY A 2 4.61 -27.60 -7.58
N LYS A 3 5.32 -26.54 -7.99
CA LYS A 3 5.57 -25.39 -7.12
C LYS A 3 4.21 -24.85 -6.63
N PRO A 4 4.05 -24.50 -5.35
CA PRO A 4 2.85 -23.80 -4.92
C PRO A 4 2.68 -22.55 -5.78
N ALA A 5 1.45 -22.24 -6.18
CA ALA A 5 1.16 -21.16 -7.11
C ALA A 5 1.48 -19.76 -6.54
N TRP A 6 1.71 -19.67 -5.23
CA TRP A 6 2.22 -18.51 -4.50
C TRP A 6 2.77 -18.97 -3.14
N ILE A 7 3.55 -18.13 -2.47
CA ILE A 7 4.07 -18.40 -1.12
C ILE A 7 3.41 -17.45 -0.14
N GLN A 8 2.93 -17.96 1.01
CA GLN A 8 2.50 -17.16 2.14
C GLN A 8 3.45 -17.42 3.31
N LEU A 9 4.02 -16.35 3.87
CA LEU A 9 4.89 -16.49 5.04
C LEU A 9 4.09 -16.89 6.27
N ARG A 10 4.74 -17.62 7.18
CA ARG A 10 4.16 -17.98 8.49
C ARG A 10 4.49 -16.97 9.59
N ASN A 11 5.57 -16.21 9.43
CA ASN A 11 6.00 -15.13 10.31
C ASN A 11 7.00 -14.21 9.58
N PHE A 12 7.36 -13.10 10.21
CA PHE A 12 8.26 -12.08 9.65
C PHE A 12 9.65 -12.07 10.31
N ARG A 13 10.03 -13.12 11.08
CA ARG A 13 11.27 -13.11 11.88
C ARG A 13 12.54 -12.88 11.04
N ASN A 14 12.54 -13.35 9.79
CA ASN A 14 13.66 -13.21 8.86
C ASN A 14 13.47 -12.08 7.85
N ALA A 15 12.34 -11.36 7.91
CA ALA A 15 12.01 -10.36 6.91
C ALA A 15 12.94 -9.16 7.03
N LYS A 16 13.62 -8.83 5.92
CA LYS A 16 14.43 -7.62 5.79
C LYS A 16 13.61 -6.47 5.22
N ALA A 17 12.62 -6.80 4.39
CA ALA A 17 11.71 -5.84 3.79
C ALA A 17 10.25 -6.28 3.98
N LEU A 18 9.37 -5.32 4.23
CA LEU A 18 7.92 -5.47 4.16
C LEU A 18 7.42 -4.64 2.98
N PHE A 19 6.65 -5.25 2.08
CA PHE A 19 6.01 -4.56 0.97
C PHE A 19 4.49 -4.50 1.20
N ILE A 20 4.00 -3.30 1.47
CA ILE A 20 2.59 -3.00 1.66
C ILE A 20 1.99 -2.70 0.28
N LEU A 21 1.07 -3.55 -0.16
CA LEU A 21 0.42 -3.49 -1.45
C LEU A 21 -1.02 -3.02 -1.32
N PRO A 22 -1.67 -2.60 -2.43
CA PRO A 22 -3.10 -2.31 -2.41
C PRO A 22 -3.89 -3.57 -2.02
N CYS A 23 -4.96 -3.41 -1.25
CA CYS A 23 -5.94 -4.49 -1.07
C CYS A 23 -6.64 -4.79 -2.42
N ASN A 24 -7.32 -5.93 -2.48
CA ASN A 24 -8.07 -6.35 -3.65
C ASN A 24 -9.30 -7.17 -3.23
N ALA A 25 -10.16 -7.51 -4.20
CA ALA A 25 -11.40 -8.25 -3.98
C ALA A 25 -11.21 -9.59 -3.25
N ALA A 26 -10.02 -10.18 -3.25
CA ALA A 26 -9.76 -11.44 -2.54
C ALA A 26 -9.79 -11.31 -1.01
N ALA A 27 -9.78 -10.08 -0.50
CA ALA A 27 -9.97 -9.80 0.92
C ALA A 27 -11.19 -10.55 1.47
N CYS A 28 -12.31 -10.59 0.73
CA CYS A 28 -13.53 -11.28 1.14
C CYS A 28 -13.32 -12.77 1.45
N THR A 29 -12.33 -13.41 0.80
CA THR A 29 -11.95 -14.82 1.04
C THR A 29 -10.80 -14.98 2.01
N GLY A 30 -10.25 -13.88 2.55
CA GLY A 30 -9.09 -13.87 3.42
C GLY A 30 -7.80 -14.30 2.73
N ASN A 31 -7.64 -14.02 1.44
CA ASN A 31 -6.43 -14.40 0.70
C ASN A 31 -6.15 -13.48 -0.49
N TYR A 32 -5.35 -12.42 -0.29
CA TYR A 32 -4.98 -11.43 -1.32
C TYR A 32 -4.31 -12.01 -2.58
N PHE A 33 -3.78 -13.23 -2.54
CA PHE A 33 -3.19 -13.90 -3.71
C PHE A 33 -4.24 -14.51 -4.64
N ARG A 34 -5.47 -14.74 -4.17
CA ARG A 34 -6.49 -15.51 -4.91
C ARG A 34 -7.27 -14.72 -5.94
N ALA A 35 -7.64 -13.47 -5.67
CA ALA A 35 -8.52 -12.75 -6.60
C ALA A 35 -7.74 -12.05 -7.70
N GLU A 36 -8.51 -11.59 -8.65
CA GLU A 36 -8.12 -10.67 -9.70
C GLU A 36 -8.55 -9.27 -9.22
N VAL A 37 -7.76 -8.26 -9.53
CA VAL A 37 -7.98 -6.85 -9.16
C VAL A 37 -9.12 -6.37 -10.02
N TYR A 38 -10.33 -6.43 -9.45
CA TYR A 38 -11.56 -6.08 -10.14
C TYR A 38 -11.75 -6.95 -11.40
N SER A 39 -12.79 -6.70 -12.18
CA SER A 39 -13.30 -7.56 -13.26
C SER A 39 -12.34 -7.95 -14.40
N LYS A 40 -11.02 -7.73 -14.28
CA LYS A 40 -10.00 -8.09 -15.27
C LYS A 40 -9.21 -9.33 -14.87
N ARG A 41 -9.41 -10.39 -15.65
CA ARG A 41 -8.70 -11.66 -15.51
C ARG A 41 -7.18 -11.47 -15.52
N GLY A 42 -6.48 -12.13 -14.58
CA GLY A 42 -5.01 -12.12 -14.48
C GLY A 42 -4.36 -10.86 -13.90
N TRP A 43 -5.11 -9.86 -13.45
CA TRP A 43 -4.54 -8.62 -12.90
C TRP A 43 -4.41 -8.72 -11.37
N ASN A 44 -3.27 -9.07 -10.77
CA ASN A 44 -3.14 -9.06 -9.30
C ASN A 44 -1.76 -8.57 -8.85
N THR A 45 -1.73 -7.45 -8.11
CA THR A 45 -0.51 -6.82 -7.62
C THR A 45 0.31 -7.71 -6.67
N TRP A 46 -0.37 -8.49 -5.82
CA TRP A 46 0.27 -9.46 -4.92
C TRP A 46 0.90 -10.61 -5.69
N ARG A 47 0.20 -11.17 -6.69
CA ARG A 47 0.77 -12.24 -7.54
C ARG A 47 1.92 -11.72 -8.41
N GLU A 48 1.79 -10.52 -8.95
CA GLU A 48 2.88 -9.88 -9.70
C GLU A 48 4.11 -9.66 -8.81
N ALA A 49 3.93 -9.16 -7.59
CA ALA A 49 5.02 -8.98 -6.65
C ALA A 49 5.63 -10.33 -6.22
N ASP A 50 4.81 -11.33 -5.90
CA ASP A 50 5.28 -12.67 -5.49
C ASP A 50 6.08 -13.36 -6.60
N ALA A 51 5.61 -13.29 -7.85
CA ALA A 51 6.29 -13.89 -9.00
C ALA A 51 7.71 -13.31 -9.20
N ASN A 52 7.89 -12.01 -8.98
CA ASN A 52 9.17 -11.33 -9.19
C ASN A 52 10.08 -11.31 -7.95
N LEU A 53 9.55 -11.63 -6.76
CA LEU A 53 10.29 -11.72 -5.50
C LEU A 53 10.38 -13.15 -4.96
N GLY A 54 9.89 -14.13 -5.70
CA GLY A 54 9.69 -15.51 -5.24
C GLY A 54 10.93 -16.15 -4.61
N ASP A 55 12.11 -15.91 -5.17
CA ASP A 55 13.39 -16.38 -4.62
C ASP A 55 13.70 -15.81 -3.22
N LEU A 56 13.29 -14.56 -2.94
CA LEU A 56 13.43 -13.91 -1.63
C LEU A 56 12.30 -14.30 -0.69
N ARG A 57 11.08 -14.50 -1.23
CA ARG A 57 9.89 -14.98 -0.52
C ARG A 57 10.11 -16.38 0.05
N ILE A 58 10.67 -17.31 -0.73
CA ILE A 58 11.06 -18.67 -0.29
C ILE A 58 11.99 -18.60 0.93
N LYS A 59 12.91 -17.63 0.94
CA LYS A 59 13.87 -17.41 2.03
C LYS A 59 13.28 -16.64 3.22
N GLY A 60 12.03 -16.20 3.13
CA GLY A 60 11.37 -15.38 4.16
C GLY A 60 11.94 -13.97 4.30
N LEU A 61 12.66 -13.46 3.30
CA LEU A 61 13.35 -12.16 3.36
C LEU A 61 12.44 -10.97 3.02
N VAL A 62 11.36 -11.21 2.28
CA VAL A 62 10.34 -10.20 1.96
C VAL A 62 8.99 -10.67 2.46
N GLY A 63 8.36 -9.88 3.31
CA GLY A 63 6.98 -10.08 3.73
C GLY A 63 6.01 -9.15 2.99
N PHE A 64 4.73 -9.52 2.92
CA PHE A 64 3.67 -8.70 2.34
C PHE A 64 2.61 -8.28 3.37
N ALA A 65 1.98 -7.14 3.10
CA ALA A 65 0.84 -6.64 3.84
C ALA A 65 -0.08 -5.78 2.94
N ALA A 66 -1.28 -5.47 3.40
CA ALA A 66 -2.19 -4.53 2.74
C ALA A 66 -2.72 -3.48 3.73
N VAL A 67 -3.06 -2.31 3.18
CA VAL A 67 -3.98 -1.38 3.84
C VAL A 67 -5.40 -1.81 3.49
N ASP A 68 -6.22 -2.14 4.49
CA ASP A 68 -7.55 -2.69 4.27
C ASP A 68 -8.60 -2.12 5.23
N SER A 69 -9.59 -1.42 4.66
CA SER A 69 -10.68 -0.80 5.42
C SER A 69 -11.70 -1.80 5.94
N SER A 70 -11.74 -3.04 5.43
CA SER A 70 -12.68 -4.05 5.92
C SER A 70 -12.53 -4.32 7.42
N THR A 71 -11.30 -4.19 7.94
CA THR A 71 -11.02 -4.25 9.37
C THR A 71 -11.89 -3.26 10.17
N LEU A 72 -12.18 -2.07 9.61
CA LEU A 72 -13.05 -1.07 10.24
C LEU A 72 -14.53 -1.41 10.17
N GLU A 73 -14.96 -2.15 9.15
CA GLU A 73 -16.36 -2.57 9.00
C GLU A 73 -16.68 -3.74 9.94
N LEU A 74 -15.68 -4.61 10.18
CA LEU A 74 -15.80 -5.76 11.08
C LEU A 74 -15.58 -5.38 12.55
N ASP A 75 -14.54 -4.60 12.83
CA ASP A 75 -14.19 -4.13 14.17
C ASP A 75 -13.50 -2.75 14.12
N PRO A 76 -14.27 -1.65 14.23
CA PRO A 76 -13.71 -0.30 14.26
C PRO A 76 -12.65 -0.07 15.35
N ALA A 77 -12.73 -0.84 16.44
CA ALA A 77 -11.85 -0.74 17.59
C ALA A 77 -10.65 -1.69 17.51
N ASP A 78 -10.48 -2.43 16.40
CA ASP A 78 -9.43 -3.44 16.26
C ASP A 78 -8.06 -2.84 16.64
N PRO A 79 -7.41 -3.37 17.70
CA PRO A 79 -6.14 -2.84 18.19
C PRO A 79 -5.00 -3.05 17.18
N LEU A 80 -5.12 -4.03 16.28
CA LEU A 80 -4.14 -4.32 15.24
C LEU A 80 -4.20 -3.33 14.07
N GLY A 81 -5.29 -2.56 13.97
CA GLY A 81 -5.47 -1.49 13.00
C GLY A 81 -5.66 -1.96 11.55
N ALA A 82 -5.63 -1.00 10.62
CA ALA A 82 -5.99 -1.23 9.21
C ALA A 82 -4.83 -1.68 8.30
N ILE A 83 -3.70 -2.12 8.90
CA ILE A 83 -2.65 -2.85 8.17
C ILE A 83 -2.83 -4.34 8.45
N VAL A 84 -2.97 -5.12 7.39
CA VAL A 84 -3.21 -6.57 7.44
C VAL A 84 -1.99 -7.26 6.87
N LEU A 85 -1.27 -7.96 7.73
CA LEU A 85 -0.12 -8.76 7.31
C LEU A 85 -0.61 -10.00 6.56
N GLU A 86 0.22 -10.53 5.66
CA GLU A 86 -0.12 -11.78 4.96
C GLU A 86 -0.37 -12.97 5.91
N THR A 87 0.17 -12.94 7.13
CA THR A 87 -0.08 -13.95 8.18
C THR A 87 -1.44 -13.80 8.84
N GLU A 88 -2.15 -12.70 8.57
CA GLU A 88 -3.35 -12.26 9.28
C GLU A 88 -4.55 -12.06 8.34
N MET A 89 -4.48 -12.53 7.09
CA MET A 89 -5.52 -12.28 6.08
C MET A 89 -6.91 -12.81 6.48
N HIS A 90 -7.02 -13.68 7.48
CA HIS A 90 -8.31 -14.09 8.05
C HIS A 90 -9.11 -12.91 8.64
N ARG A 91 -8.44 -11.84 9.08
CA ARG A 91 -9.06 -10.64 9.67
C ARG A 91 -9.93 -9.84 8.70
N VAL A 92 -9.73 -10.02 7.39
CA VAL A 92 -10.47 -9.29 6.35
C VAL A 92 -11.51 -10.15 5.65
N LYS A 93 -11.64 -11.41 6.05
CA LYS A 93 -12.60 -12.34 5.47
C LYS A 93 -14.01 -11.83 5.73
N ASN A 94 -14.79 -11.65 4.67
CA ASN A 94 -16.21 -11.37 4.82
C ASN A 94 -16.92 -12.63 5.36
N PRO A 95 -17.64 -12.57 6.49
CA PRO A 95 -18.39 -13.70 7.01
C PRO A 95 -19.38 -14.30 6.01
N THR A 96 -19.96 -13.49 5.10
CA THR A 96 -20.89 -13.97 4.07
C THR A 96 -20.18 -14.56 2.85
N GLY A 97 -18.88 -14.29 2.68
CA GLY A 97 -18.09 -14.67 1.51
C GLY A 97 -18.30 -13.76 0.29
N ASP A 98 -19.20 -12.78 0.36
CA ASP A 98 -19.47 -11.86 -0.74
C ASP A 98 -18.31 -10.86 -0.92
N ASP A 99 -18.02 -10.51 -2.16
CA ASP A 99 -17.15 -9.37 -2.44
C ASP A 99 -17.89 -8.08 -2.04
N TRP A 100 -17.38 -7.36 -1.04
CA TRP A 100 -17.87 -6.03 -0.67
C TRP A 100 -17.63 -4.98 -1.77
N GLY A 101 -16.96 -5.38 -2.85
CA GLY A 101 -16.73 -4.59 -4.05
C GLY A 101 -15.43 -3.79 -3.96
N ALA A 102 -15.24 -2.92 -4.95
CA ALA A 102 -14.04 -2.09 -4.98
C ALA A 102 -13.94 -1.18 -3.75
N PRO A 103 -12.75 -1.08 -3.12
CA PRO A 103 -12.46 -0.10 -2.10
C PRO A 103 -12.79 1.25 -2.70
N SER A 104 -13.41 2.02 -1.85
CA SER A 104 -14.60 2.68 -2.27
C SER A 104 -14.21 4.11 -2.70
N TRP A 105 -13.47 4.20 -3.79
CA TRP A 105 -13.03 5.49 -4.37
C TRP A 105 -14.22 6.43 -4.63
N ARG A 106 -15.43 5.86 -4.79
CA ARG A 106 -16.71 6.56 -4.88
C ARG A 106 -17.26 7.11 -3.56
N TRP A 107 -16.89 6.55 -2.41
CA TRP A 107 -17.40 6.99 -1.10
C TRP A 107 -16.51 8.05 -0.47
N PHE A 108 -15.31 8.23 -1.02
CA PHE A 108 -14.48 9.41 -0.82
C PHE A 108 -14.63 10.40 -1.98
N ARG A 109 -15.77 10.36 -2.71
CA ARG A 109 -16.22 11.54 -3.45
C ARG A 109 -16.71 12.53 -2.40
N PRO A 110 -16.08 13.71 -2.25
CA PRO A 110 -16.65 14.78 -1.46
C PRO A 110 -17.70 15.46 -2.34
N THR A 111 -18.80 14.77 -2.65
CA THR A 111 -19.96 15.46 -3.24
C THR A 111 -20.54 16.47 -2.26
N ASN A 112 -20.22 16.35 -0.97
CA ASN A 112 -20.38 17.41 0.02
C ASN A 112 -19.03 17.66 0.71
N ALA A 113 -18.45 18.85 0.53
CA ALA A 113 -17.34 19.29 1.38
C ALA A 113 -17.76 19.20 2.86
N GLY A 114 -16.88 18.67 3.72
CA GLY A 114 -17.05 18.77 5.18
C GLY A 114 -17.31 17.49 5.97
N ASN A 115 -17.45 16.31 5.35
CA ASN A 115 -17.54 15.04 6.11
C ASN A 115 -16.36 14.10 5.81
N TRP A 116 -15.32 14.20 6.65
CA TRP A 116 -14.09 13.42 6.55
C TRP A 116 -14.01 12.26 7.56
N VAL A 117 -15.11 11.96 8.27
CA VAL A 117 -15.13 10.99 9.38
C VAL A 117 -14.59 9.62 8.99
N LYS A 118 -14.85 9.16 7.76
CA LYS A 118 -14.30 7.88 7.26
C LYS A 118 -12.79 7.95 7.05
N LEU A 119 -12.27 9.09 6.58
CA LEU A 119 -10.84 9.31 6.37
C LEU A 119 -10.11 9.43 7.71
N GLU A 120 -10.72 10.07 8.71
CA GLU A 120 -10.22 10.15 10.08
C GLU A 120 -10.11 8.77 10.72
N ARG A 121 -11.23 8.01 10.74
CA ARG A 121 -11.25 6.65 11.27
C ARG A 121 -10.22 5.74 10.60
N MET A 122 -10.08 5.86 9.28
CA MET A 122 -9.07 5.13 8.53
C MET A 122 -7.65 5.55 8.91
N THR A 123 -7.38 6.86 9.05
CA THR A 123 -6.08 7.36 9.46
C THR A 123 -5.71 6.86 10.86
N ASP A 124 -6.65 6.90 11.81
CA ASP A 124 -6.42 6.47 13.19
C ASP A 124 -6.16 4.96 13.29
N ALA A 125 -6.92 4.14 12.54
CA ALA A 125 -6.67 2.71 12.47
C ALA A 125 -5.37 2.36 11.75
N LEU A 126 -5.00 3.14 10.72
CA LEU A 126 -3.70 3.01 10.08
C LEU A 126 -2.58 3.37 11.06
N ALA A 127 -2.73 4.40 11.89
CA ALA A 127 -1.72 4.76 12.89
C ALA A 127 -1.48 3.63 13.90
N ARG A 128 -2.53 2.90 14.32
CA ARG A 128 -2.38 1.68 15.13
C ARG A 128 -1.58 0.60 14.39
N GLY A 129 -1.95 0.32 13.13
CA GLY A 129 -1.25 -0.65 12.29
C GLY A 129 0.21 -0.27 12.02
N VAL A 130 0.49 1.01 11.80
CA VAL A 130 1.84 1.54 11.54
C VAL A 130 2.75 1.33 12.76
N ARG A 131 2.29 1.68 13.97
CA ARG A 131 3.04 1.43 15.22
C ARG A 131 3.35 -0.06 15.37
N ARG A 132 2.33 -0.90 15.21
CA ARG A 132 2.46 -2.36 15.29
C ARG A 132 3.47 -2.93 14.29
N VAL A 133 3.46 -2.44 13.05
CA VAL A 133 4.43 -2.86 12.03
C VAL A 133 5.84 -2.40 12.38
N ALA A 134 5.99 -1.20 12.93
CA ALA A 134 7.30 -0.72 13.39
C ALA A 134 7.88 -1.61 14.50
N ASP A 135 7.05 -2.09 15.41
CA ASP A 135 7.43 -2.99 16.50
C ASP A 135 7.92 -4.38 16.01
N LEU A 136 7.62 -4.75 14.76
CA LEU A 136 8.18 -5.97 14.15
C LEU A 136 9.70 -5.87 13.89
N GLY A 137 10.28 -4.67 13.92
CA GLY A 137 11.70 -4.46 13.70
C GLY A 137 12.17 -4.72 12.26
N ILE A 138 11.25 -4.77 11.29
CA ILE A 138 11.59 -4.96 9.87
C ILE A 138 12.29 -3.71 9.37
N ARG A 139 13.52 -3.88 8.85
CA ARG A 139 14.41 -2.76 8.53
C ARG A 139 13.86 -1.83 7.45
N HIS A 140 13.21 -2.38 6.43
CA HIS A 140 12.69 -1.61 5.31
C HIS A 140 11.20 -1.84 5.13
N VAL A 141 10.42 -0.76 5.12
CA VAL A 141 9.00 -0.79 4.80
C VAL A 141 8.76 0.04 3.55
N PHE A 142 8.25 -0.62 2.52
CA PHE A 142 7.84 -0.03 1.26
C PHE A 142 6.34 -0.12 1.16
N ALA A 143 5.70 0.91 0.62
CA ALA A 143 4.26 0.89 0.45
C ALA A 143 3.86 1.46 -0.90
N LEU A 144 3.05 0.72 -1.64
CA LEU A 144 2.35 1.19 -2.83
C LEU A 144 0.87 1.07 -2.53
N VAL A 145 0.24 2.19 -2.18
CA VAL A 145 -1.15 2.21 -1.68
C VAL A 145 -2.06 2.94 -2.65
N ASN A 146 -3.22 2.33 -2.89
CA ASN A 146 -4.27 2.82 -3.78
C ASN A 146 -5.63 2.41 -3.18
N PRO A 147 -6.70 3.24 -3.29
CA PRO A 147 -6.82 4.51 -4.01
C PRO A 147 -6.29 5.75 -3.25
N ARG A 148 -6.51 6.97 -3.76
CA ARG A 148 -6.03 8.25 -3.15
C ARG A 148 -6.37 8.39 -1.67
N ALA A 149 -7.60 8.06 -1.27
CA ALA A 149 -8.00 8.16 0.14
C ALA A 149 -7.15 7.28 1.06
N TYR A 150 -6.80 6.06 0.61
CA TYR A 150 -5.93 5.17 1.37
C TYR A 150 -4.53 5.74 1.44
N PHE A 151 -4.02 6.27 0.33
CA PHE A 151 -2.71 6.91 0.33
C PHE A 151 -2.67 8.12 1.29
N LEU A 152 -3.65 9.01 1.25
CA LEU A 152 -3.71 10.18 2.12
C LEU A 152 -3.79 9.79 3.60
N SER A 153 -4.67 8.84 3.94
CA SER A 153 -4.79 8.33 5.31
C SER A 153 -3.51 7.65 5.78
N PHE A 154 -2.87 6.87 4.89
CA PHE A 154 -1.67 6.13 5.21
C PHE A 154 -0.46 7.04 5.37
N ALA A 155 -0.27 8.01 4.47
CA ALA A 155 0.80 9.01 4.57
C ALA A 155 0.67 9.84 5.86
N ALA A 156 -0.54 10.28 6.21
CA ALA A 156 -0.80 10.96 7.46
C ALA A 156 -0.48 10.07 8.68
N ALA A 157 -0.95 8.82 8.68
CA ALA A 157 -0.65 7.88 9.77
C ALA A 157 0.85 7.61 9.95
N VAL A 158 1.60 7.46 8.86
CA VAL A 158 3.06 7.26 8.89
C VAL A 158 3.78 8.51 9.39
N ALA A 159 3.31 9.70 9.04
CA ALA A 159 3.88 10.95 9.51
C ALA A 159 3.59 11.22 11.00
N GLU A 160 2.35 11.03 11.44
CA GLU A 160 1.91 11.20 12.83
C GLU A 160 2.60 10.22 13.80
N THR A 161 3.11 9.11 13.28
CA THR A 161 3.90 8.13 14.04
C THR A 161 5.40 8.37 13.96
N GLY A 162 5.86 9.41 13.25
CA GLY A 162 7.29 9.76 13.16
C GLY A 162 8.11 8.76 12.33
N LEU A 163 7.50 8.13 11.32
CA LEU A 163 8.14 7.10 10.50
C LEU A 163 8.27 7.50 9.02
N LEU A 164 7.83 8.69 8.64
CA LEU A 164 7.87 9.15 7.24
C LEU A 164 9.29 9.27 6.68
N ASP A 165 10.29 9.54 7.52
CA ASP A 165 11.70 9.58 7.15
C ASP A 165 12.35 8.18 7.06
N LYS A 166 11.64 7.13 7.50
CA LYS A 166 12.08 5.73 7.51
C LYS A 166 11.38 4.85 6.49
N TRP A 167 10.10 5.13 6.20
CA TRP A 167 9.27 4.34 5.30
C TRP A 167 9.23 4.95 3.90
N VAL A 168 9.28 4.11 2.87
CA VAL A 168 9.23 4.54 1.46
C VAL A 168 7.81 4.37 0.94
N LEU A 169 7.13 5.49 0.66
CA LEU A 169 5.75 5.52 0.22
C LEU A 169 5.69 5.87 -1.27
N PHE A 170 5.34 4.90 -2.10
CA PHE A 170 5.15 5.08 -3.54
C PHE A 170 3.78 5.65 -3.85
N ARG A 171 3.76 6.80 -4.53
CA ARG A 171 2.53 7.47 -4.95
C ARG A 171 2.19 7.14 -6.39
N VAL A 172 0.98 6.64 -6.60
CA VAL A 172 0.45 6.22 -7.91
C VAL A 172 -0.95 6.82 -8.16
N PRO A 173 -1.40 6.89 -9.43
CA PRO A 173 -2.76 7.29 -9.78
C PRO A 173 -3.81 6.37 -9.14
N VAL A 174 -5.05 6.85 -9.03
CA VAL A 174 -6.17 6.12 -8.43
C VAL A 174 -6.65 4.97 -9.30
N HIS A 175 -6.50 5.06 -10.62
CA HIS A 175 -7.04 4.05 -11.52
C HIS A 175 -6.25 2.72 -11.46
N PRO A 176 -6.89 1.55 -11.21
CA PRO A 176 -6.20 0.26 -11.03
C PRO A 176 -5.28 -0.19 -12.17
N ARG A 177 -5.56 0.27 -13.40
CA ARG A 177 -4.73 0.01 -14.60
C ARG A 177 -3.26 0.42 -14.44
N HIS A 178 -2.93 1.30 -13.50
CA HIS A 178 -1.57 1.78 -13.27
C HIS A 178 -0.82 0.96 -12.20
N LEU A 179 -1.50 0.07 -11.48
CA LEU A 179 -0.91 -0.62 -10.32
C LEU A 179 0.13 -1.68 -10.71
N ILE A 180 -0.12 -2.49 -11.73
CA ILE A 180 0.84 -3.52 -12.16
C ILE A 180 2.13 -2.90 -12.73
N PRO A 181 2.06 -1.91 -13.66
CA PRO A 181 3.25 -1.18 -14.08
C PRO A 181 4.03 -0.58 -12.90
N ALA A 182 3.32 0.05 -11.95
CA ALA A 182 3.96 0.66 -10.80
C ALA A 182 4.61 -0.36 -9.86
N VAL A 183 3.98 -1.53 -9.63
CA VAL A 183 4.59 -2.64 -8.89
C VAL A 183 5.90 -3.05 -9.55
N ARG A 184 5.88 -3.32 -10.86
CA ARG A 184 7.10 -3.70 -11.60
C ARG A 184 8.23 -2.70 -11.46
N GLU A 185 7.91 -1.41 -11.48
CA GLU A 185 8.89 -0.33 -11.37
C GLU A 185 9.50 -0.21 -9.97
N VAL A 186 8.76 -0.51 -8.90
CA VAL A 186 9.28 -0.39 -7.54
C VAL A 186 10.04 -1.63 -7.06
N LEU A 187 9.72 -2.81 -7.60
CA LEU A 187 10.28 -4.10 -7.18
C LEU A 187 11.82 -4.16 -7.06
N PRO A 188 12.62 -3.52 -7.94
CA PRO A 188 14.07 -3.46 -7.78
C PRO A 188 14.51 -2.91 -6.42
N PHE A 189 13.82 -1.89 -5.89
CA PHE A 189 14.17 -1.31 -4.59
C PHE A 189 13.91 -2.28 -3.43
N ILE A 190 12.80 -3.02 -3.48
CA ILE A 190 12.52 -4.06 -2.47
C ILE A 190 13.58 -5.14 -2.52
N ARG A 191 14.00 -5.56 -3.72
CA ARG A 191 15.10 -6.54 -3.89
C ARG A 191 16.41 -6.01 -3.31
N SER A 192 16.84 -4.81 -3.67
CA SER A 192 18.08 -4.19 -3.16
C SER A 192 18.07 -4.01 -1.64
N ALA A 193 16.92 -3.67 -1.04
CA ALA A 193 16.79 -3.59 0.41
C ALA A 193 17.12 -4.92 1.12
N THR A 194 16.75 -6.07 0.51
CA THR A 194 17.11 -7.39 1.09
C THR A 194 18.60 -7.70 1.00
N LEU A 195 19.32 -7.03 0.10
CA LEU A 195 20.78 -7.11 -0.06
C LEU A 195 21.54 -6.15 0.86
N GLY A 196 20.83 -5.27 1.58
CA GLY A 196 21.41 -4.37 2.58
C GLY A 196 21.41 -2.90 2.20
N THR A 197 20.93 -2.55 1.00
CA THR A 197 20.75 -1.16 0.59
C THR A 197 19.83 -0.42 1.57
N ARG A 198 20.26 0.78 1.97
CA ARG A 198 19.43 1.69 2.76
C ARG A 198 18.77 2.72 1.86
N PHE A 199 17.45 2.83 2.00
CA PHE A 199 16.67 3.87 1.35
C PHE A 199 16.26 4.92 2.37
N ARG A 200 16.33 6.18 1.97
CA ARG A 200 15.72 7.27 2.75
C ARG A 200 14.20 7.15 2.63
N GLY A 201 13.49 7.27 3.75
CA GLY A 201 12.04 7.32 3.73
C GLY A 201 11.51 8.62 3.11
N GLY A 202 10.25 8.59 2.74
CA GLY A 202 9.52 9.71 2.17
C GLY A 202 8.48 9.27 1.17
N ILE A 203 7.86 10.25 0.52
CA ILE A 203 6.88 10.04 -0.55
C ILE A 203 7.56 10.17 -1.91
N TYR A 204 7.40 9.14 -2.73
CA TYR A 204 8.02 9.00 -4.04
C TYR A 204 6.95 8.70 -5.09
N PRO A 205 6.53 9.69 -5.90
CA PRO A 205 5.69 9.42 -7.04
C PRO A 205 6.42 8.50 -8.04
N VAL A 206 5.70 7.49 -8.54
CA VAL A 206 6.28 6.53 -9.49
C VAL A 206 6.34 7.19 -10.88
N PRO A 207 7.52 7.28 -11.53
CA PRO A 207 7.70 8.04 -12.78
C PRO A 207 6.80 7.62 -13.93
N SER A 208 6.71 6.33 -14.26
CA SER A 208 5.92 5.86 -15.41
C SER A 208 4.45 6.28 -15.34
N PRO A 209 3.72 6.06 -14.22
CA PRO A 209 2.34 6.49 -14.11
C PRO A 209 2.17 7.96 -13.69
N PHE A 210 3.24 8.73 -13.45
CA PHE A 210 3.15 10.10 -12.92
C PHE A 210 2.33 11.07 -13.79
N PRO A 211 2.43 11.08 -15.14
CA PRO A 211 1.62 11.99 -15.96
C PRO A 211 0.10 11.81 -15.75
N PHE A 212 -0.34 10.59 -15.44
CA PHE A 212 -1.73 10.30 -15.12
C PHE A 212 -2.11 10.78 -13.71
N LEU A 213 -1.19 10.70 -12.75
CA LEU A 213 -1.39 11.24 -11.41
C LEU A 213 -1.56 12.76 -11.46
N GLU A 214 -0.76 13.45 -12.29
CA GLU A 214 -0.86 14.89 -12.49
C GLU A 214 -2.21 15.29 -13.11
N GLN A 215 -2.69 14.52 -14.09
CA GLN A 215 -4.01 14.73 -14.69
C GLN A 215 -5.14 14.48 -13.70
N GLU A 216 -5.03 13.45 -12.85
CA GLU A 216 -6.02 13.18 -11.79
C GLU A 216 -6.11 14.35 -10.81
N GLU A 217 -4.98 14.90 -10.36
CA GLU A 217 -4.97 16.00 -9.38
C GLU A 217 -5.70 17.24 -9.91
N LYS A 218 -5.54 17.58 -11.20
CA LYS A 218 -6.27 18.68 -11.87
C LYS A 218 -7.79 18.53 -11.77
N ASN A 219 -8.28 17.28 -11.68
CA ASN A 219 -9.70 16.95 -11.57
C ASN A 219 -10.22 16.94 -10.13
N TYR A 220 -9.35 16.82 -9.13
CA TYR A 220 -9.73 16.75 -7.72
C TYR A 220 -9.39 18.04 -6.97
N ARG A 221 -10.21 19.09 -7.14
CA ARG A 221 -9.97 20.43 -6.60
C ARG A 221 -10.46 20.67 -5.16
N HIS A 222 -10.56 19.62 -4.35
CA HIS A 222 -11.15 19.73 -3.02
C HIS A 222 -10.15 20.23 -2.00
N ILE A 223 -10.55 21.22 -1.20
CA ILE A 223 -9.74 21.70 -0.07
C ILE A 223 -9.76 20.61 0.99
N LEU A 224 -8.61 19.94 1.16
CA LEU A 224 -8.42 18.97 2.23
C LEU A 224 -8.12 19.69 3.56
N PRO A 225 -8.60 19.13 4.69
CA PRO A 225 -8.13 19.54 6.01
C PRO A 225 -6.62 19.41 6.15
N GLU A 226 -6.05 20.20 7.05
CA GLU A 226 -4.61 20.32 7.27
C GLU A 226 -3.93 18.96 7.43
N ARG A 227 -4.57 18.04 8.16
CA ARG A 227 -4.11 16.66 8.41
C ARG A 227 -3.68 15.91 7.14
N TRP A 228 -4.32 16.16 5.99
CA TRP A 228 -3.99 15.45 4.74
C TRP A 228 -3.48 16.36 3.62
N ARG A 229 -3.58 17.69 3.79
CA ARG A 229 -3.27 18.66 2.74
C ARG A 229 -1.85 18.49 2.21
N GLY A 230 -0.86 18.39 3.09
CA GLY A 230 0.56 18.24 2.69
C GLY A 230 0.87 16.95 1.93
N TYR A 231 0.01 15.92 1.99
CA TYR A 231 0.20 14.66 1.27
C TYR A 231 -0.56 14.60 -0.06
N SER A 232 -1.37 15.63 -0.34
CA SER A 232 -2.10 15.77 -1.59
C SER A 232 -1.30 16.50 -2.67
N GLU A 233 -0.33 17.30 -2.26
CA GLU A 233 0.53 18.06 -3.15
C GLU A 233 1.39 17.13 -4.01
N ILE A 234 1.37 17.36 -5.31
CA ILE A 234 2.22 16.65 -6.27
C ILE A 234 3.40 17.55 -6.65
N PRO A 235 4.64 17.03 -6.64
CA PRO A 235 5.81 17.79 -7.05
C PRO A 235 5.84 17.97 -8.57
N GLU A 236 6.73 18.84 -9.08
CA GLU A 236 6.94 18.92 -10.52
C GLU A 236 7.63 17.67 -11.08
N PHE A 237 7.39 17.34 -12.35
CA PHE A 237 7.91 16.10 -12.94
C PHE A 237 9.44 15.98 -12.90
N PHE A 238 10.15 17.11 -13.04
CA PHE A 238 11.61 17.11 -12.92
C PHE A 238 12.07 16.71 -11.51
N GLU A 239 11.32 17.08 -10.47
CA GLU A 239 11.60 16.71 -9.08
C GLU A 239 11.31 15.23 -8.83
N VAL A 240 10.26 14.68 -9.46
CA VAL A 240 9.96 13.24 -9.44
C VAL A 240 11.15 12.47 -9.97
N ARG A 241 11.64 12.81 -11.17
CA ARG A 241 12.82 12.16 -11.77
C ARG A 241 14.06 12.29 -10.89
N ARG A 242 14.29 13.47 -10.31
CA ARG A 242 15.42 13.71 -9.39
C ARG A 242 15.33 12.83 -8.14
N LYS A 243 14.18 12.81 -7.46
CA LYS A 243 13.96 11.99 -6.26
C LYS A 243 14.04 10.49 -6.56
N TRP A 244 13.53 10.07 -7.71
CA TRP A 244 13.59 8.68 -8.14
C TRP A 244 15.02 8.22 -8.41
N LYS A 245 15.81 9.03 -9.14
CA LYS A 245 17.22 8.75 -9.39
C LYS A 245 18.04 8.61 -8.10
N LEU A 246 17.67 9.34 -7.04
CA LEU A 246 18.30 9.16 -5.73
C LEU A 246 18.02 7.79 -5.11
N LEU A 247 16.85 7.19 -5.36
CA LEU A 247 16.58 5.81 -4.96
C LEU A 247 17.40 4.83 -5.83
N GLU A 248 17.50 5.08 -7.14
CA GLU A 248 18.28 4.23 -8.07
C GLU A 248 19.78 4.22 -7.75
N ILE A 249 20.34 5.36 -7.31
CA ILE A 249 21.74 5.43 -6.88
C ILE A 249 21.98 4.63 -5.58
N GLN A 250 20.95 4.48 -4.75
CA GLN A 250 21.03 3.71 -3.51
C GLN A 250 20.92 2.20 -3.80
N SER A 251 20.08 1.80 -4.76
CA SER A 251 19.71 0.40 -5.07
C SER A 251 20.79 -0.42 -5.73
#